data_AF-A0AAW2RIA3-F1
#
_entry.id   AF-A0AAW2RIA3-F1
#
_cell.length_a   1.000
_cell.length_b   1.000
_cell.length_c   1.000
_cell.angle_alpha   90.00
_cell.angle_beta   90.00
_cell.angle_gamma   90.00
#
_symmetry.space_group_name_H-M   'P 1'
#
loop_
_entity.id
_entity.type
_entity.pdbx_description
1 polymer ?
#
loop_
_entity_poly.entity_id
_entity_poly.type
_entity_poly.pdbx_seq_one_letter_code
_entity_poly.pdbx_strand_id
1 'polypeptide(L)'
;MATNFPTKQPSMSRGGWKSAIFIIFVEVAERFAYYGVAGNLFMYLTKVLGQPTATAAKNVNTWQGVSAIFPLVGGFLADSYIGRFKTILLASIIYLIGLVLLTVAVSAVPLPLRHIVFFIALYILSIGEGGHKPCVQTFAADQFDENIPQEKTAKSSFFNWWYVGIVCGATAALLVVIYVEDYVGWSLGFGMLAVAVAAALLVFLAGSGGYRRQAPVGSPFTRVAQVVVAASRKRGLSEREGRGVCVMMM
;
A
#
# COMPACT_ATOMS: atom_id res chain seq x y z
N MET A 1 2.10 -48.37 15.90
CA MET A 1 2.53 -47.02 16.32
C MET A 1 1.77 -46.02 15.46
N ALA A 2 0.63 -45.54 15.95
CA ALA A 2 -0.24 -44.64 15.19
C ALA A 2 0.36 -43.22 15.18
N THR A 3 0.67 -42.70 14.01
CA THR A 3 1.09 -41.30 13.83
C THR A 3 -0.12 -40.40 14.02
N ASN A 4 -0.23 -39.80 15.20
CA ASN A 4 -1.18 -38.73 15.48
C ASN A 4 -0.85 -37.52 14.58
N PHE A 5 -1.60 -37.34 13.50
CA PHE A 5 -1.66 -36.04 12.83
C PHE A 5 -2.31 -35.06 13.81
N PRO A 6 -1.73 -33.87 14.06
CA PRO A 6 -2.39 -32.85 14.85
C PRO A 6 -3.63 -32.39 14.08
N THR A 7 -4.81 -32.82 14.53
CA THR A 7 -6.08 -32.24 14.11
C THR A 7 -6.09 -30.80 14.60
N LYS A 8 -5.93 -29.86 13.65
CA LYS A 8 -6.06 -28.42 13.88
C LYS A 8 -7.46 -28.19 14.48
N GLN A 9 -7.53 -27.96 15.80
CA GLN A 9 -8.78 -27.60 16.48
C GLN A 9 -9.42 -26.40 15.75
N PRO A 10 -10.76 -26.34 15.62
CA PRO A 10 -11.42 -25.22 14.97
C PRO A 10 -11.24 -23.99 15.85
N SER A 11 -10.17 -23.24 15.61
CA SER A 11 -9.97 -21.94 16.25
C SER A 11 -11.14 -21.05 15.84
N MET A 12 -11.69 -20.29 16.80
CA MET A 12 -12.72 -19.27 16.57
C MET A 12 -12.54 -18.64 15.19
N SER A 13 -13.51 -18.82 14.28
CA SER A 13 -13.38 -18.54 12.85
C SER A 13 -12.97 -17.08 12.60
N ARG A 14 -11.66 -16.83 12.52
CA ARG A 14 -11.05 -15.56 12.14
C ARG A 14 -10.72 -15.61 10.65
N GLY A 15 -11.02 -14.52 9.96
CA GLY A 15 -10.92 -14.40 8.51
C GLY A 15 -12.25 -14.61 7.79
N GLY A 16 -12.18 -14.98 6.52
CA GLY A 16 -13.32 -15.13 5.62
C GLY A 16 -13.91 -13.80 5.15
N TRP A 17 -15.04 -13.88 4.46
CA TRP A 17 -15.71 -12.75 3.79
C TRP A 17 -16.05 -11.59 4.72
N LYS A 18 -16.49 -11.88 5.95
CA LYS A 18 -16.85 -10.85 6.93
C LYS A 18 -15.67 -9.96 7.29
N SER A 19 -14.47 -10.51 7.29
CA SER A 19 -13.23 -9.76 7.53
C SER A 19 -12.72 -9.12 6.23
N ALA A 20 -12.75 -9.87 5.12
CA ALA A 20 -12.23 -9.43 3.84
C ALA A 20 -12.98 -8.21 3.27
N ILE A 21 -14.28 -8.05 3.54
CA ILE A 21 -15.07 -6.91 3.07
C ILE A 21 -14.59 -5.56 3.65
N PHE A 22 -14.17 -5.54 4.92
CA PHE A 22 -13.59 -4.34 5.52
C PHE A 22 -12.29 -3.93 4.83
N ILE A 23 -11.51 -4.90 4.36
CA ILE A 23 -10.25 -4.65 3.65
C ILE A 23 -10.53 -4.12 2.24
N ILE A 24 -11.60 -4.57 1.57
CA ILE A 24 -12.06 -3.99 0.29
C ILE A 24 -12.36 -2.50 0.46
N PHE A 25 -13.13 -2.10 1.49
CA PHE A 25 -13.47 -0.68 1.69
C PHE A 25 -12.24 0.21 1.82
N VAL A 26 -11.22 -0.27 2.53
CA VAL A 26 -9.95 0.44 2.68
C VAL A 26 -9.23 0.60 1.36
N GLU A 27 -9.12 -0.47 0.57
CA GLU A 27 -8.49 -0.39 -0.75
C GLU A 27 -9.28 0.55 -1.67
N VAL A 28 -10.60 0.43 -1.72
CA VAL A 28 -11.43 1.28 -2.58
C VAL A 28 -11.27 2.76 -2.23
N ALA A 29 -11.28 3.10 -0.93
CA ALA A 29 -11.10 4.47 -0.48
C ALA A 29 -9.69 5.01 -0.78
N GLU A 30 -8.65 4.19 -0.61
CA GLU A 30 -7.28 4.61 -0.93
C GLU A 30 -7.07 4.73 -2.44
N ARG A 31 -7.63 3.85 -3.27
CA ARG A 31 -7.64 3.99 -4.73
C ARG A 31 -8.40 5.26 -5.15
N PHE A 32 -9.56 5.51 -4.57
CA PHE A 32 -10.34 6.73 -4.80
C PHE A 32 -9.51 7.98 -4.48
N ALA A 33 -8.83 8.02 -3.33
CA ALA A 33 -7.97 9.14 -2.97
C ALA A 33 -6.75 9.28 -3.88
N TYR A 34 -6.08 8.18 -4.23
CA TYR A 34 -4.92 8.20 -5.11
C TYR A 34 -5.28 8.78 -6.49
N TYR A 35 -6.36 8.28 -7.10
CA TYR A 35 -6.79 8.76 -8.42
C TYR A 35 -7.39 10.17 -8.36
N GLY A 36 -7.96 10.59 -7.24
CA GLY A 36 -8.39 11.98 -7.02
C GLY A 36 -7.19 12.93 -7.09
N VAL A 37 -6.16 12.67 -6.28
CA VAL A 37 -4.94 13.49 -6.30
C VAL A 37 -4.23 13.40 -7.66
N ALA A 38 -3.96 12.18 -8.14
CA ALA A 38 -3.18 11.98 -9.36
C ALA A 38 -3.88 12.51 -10.62
N GLY A 39 -5.21 12.40 -10.67
CA GLY A 39 -6.02 12.75 -11.84
C GLY A 39 -5.99 14.23 -12.19
N ASN A 40 -5.84 15.10 -11.18
CA ASN A 40 -5.87 16.55 -11.38
C ASN A 40 -4.62 17.30 -10.90
N LEU A 41 -3.59 16.58 -10.43
CA LEU A 41 -2.35 17.18 -9.93
C LEU A 41 -1.71 18.14 -10.94
N PHE A 42 -1.68 17.76 -12.23
CA PHE A 42 -1.11 18.60 -13.28
C PHE A 42 -1.82 19.97 -13.40
N MET A 43 -3.16 19.95 -13.32
CA MET A 43 -3.97 21.16 -13.35
C MET A 43 -3.70 22.04 -12.12
N TYR A 44 -3.60 21.44 -10.94
CA TYR A 44 -3.23 22.18 -9.73
C TYR A 44 -1.88 22.88 -9.87
N LEU A 45 -0.85 22.15 -10.31
CA LEU A 45 0.50 22.69 -10.45
C LEU A 45 0.58 23.84 -11.48
N THR A 46 -0.15 23.74 -12.59
CA THR A 46 -0.12 24.75 -13.65
C THR A 46 -1.03 25.93 -13.37
N LYS A 47 -2.29 25.70 -12.96
CA LYS A 47 -3.28 26.76 -12.78
C LYS A 47 -3.21 27.46 -11.42
N VAL A 48 -2.90 26.74 -10.34
CA VAL A 48 -2.89 27.31 -8.99
C VAL A 48 -1.48 27.69 -8.56
N LEU A 49 -0.49 26.80 -8.77
CA LEU A 49 0.90 27.08 -8.41
C LEU A 49 1.69 27.79 -9.50
N GLY A 50 1.10 28.04 -10.67
CA GLY A 50 1.69 28.83 -11.75
C GLY A 50 2.94 28.21 -12.37
N GLN A 51 3.14 26.89 -12.25
CA GLN A 51 4.30 26.23 -12.83
C GLN A 51 4.21 26.20 -14.37
N PRO A 52 5.34 26.37 -15.09
CA PRO A 52 5.40 26.06 -16.51
C PRO A 52 5.01 24.61 -16.78
N THR A 53 4.36 24.35 -17.91
CA THR A 53 3.82 23.02 -18.28
C THR A 53 4.89 21.92 -18.24
N ALA A 54 6.10 22.20 -18.72
CA ALA A 54 7.22 21.26 -18.67
C ALA A 54 7.63 20.91 -17.24
N THR A 55 7.68 21.90 -16.34
CA THR A 55 8.02 21.70 -14.92
C THR A 55 6.92 20.94 -14.18
N ALA A 56 5.65 21.29 -14.43
CA ALA A 56 4.51 20.58 -13.85
C ALA A 56 4.48 19.11 -14.27
N ALA A 57 4.65 18.81 -15.57
CA ALA A 57 4.71 17.44 -16.07
C ALA A 57 5.87 16.64 -15.46
N LYS A 58 7.06 17.26 -15.35
CA LYS A 58 8.21 16.65 -14.67
C LYS A 58 7.87 16.30 -13.23
N ASN A 59 7.26 17.22 -12.48
CA ASN A 59 6.93 17.02 -11.08
C ASN A 59 5.88 15.91 -10.88
N VAL A 60 4.83 15.87 -11.72
CA VAL A 60 3.82 14.80 -11.72
C VAL A 60 4.47 13.44 -11.99
N ASN A 61 5.27 13.33 -13.04
CA ASN A 61 5.94 12.08 -13.40
C ASN A 61 6.94 11.63 -12.33
N THR A 62 7.65 12.59 -11.72
CA THR A 62 8.58 12.30 -10.61
C THR A 62 7.81 11.75 -9.41
N TRP A 63 6.71 12.39 -9.02
CA TRP A 63 5.87 11.93 -7.92
C TRP A 63 5.31 10.52 -8.18
N GLN A 64 4.77 10.26 -9.38
CA GLN A 64 4.29 8.93 -9.76
C GLN A 64 5.41 7.88 -9.72
N GLY A 65 6.60 8.21 -10.22
CA GLY A 65 7.76 7.32 -10.16
C GLY A 65 8.19 7.00 -8.73
N VAL A 66 8.18 8.00 -7.85
CA VAL A 66 8.47 7.83 -6.42
C VAL A 66 7.42 6.94 -5.76
N SER A 67 6.12 7.21 -5.98
CA SER A 67 5.00 6.37 -5.51
C SER A 67 5.06 4.93 -6.02
N ALA A 68 5.69 4.67 -7.16
CA ALA A 68 5.87 3.31 -7.69
C ALA A 68 7.03 2.54 -7.01
N ILE A 69 8.04 3.25 -6.48
CA ILE A 69 9.22 2.64 -5.83
C ILE A 69 8.94 2.34 -4.36
N PHE A 70 8.25 3.23 -3.66
CA PHE A 70 7.97 3.09 -2.22
C PHE A 70 7.30 1.77 -1.78
N PRO A 71 6.44 1.12 -2.59
CA PRO A 71 5.94 -0.23 -2.31
C PRO A 71 7.02 -1.28 -2.03
N LEU A 72 8.19 -1.19 -2.68
CA LEU A 72 9.29 -2.12 -2.42
C LEU A 72 9.80 -2.00 -0.99
N VAL A 73 9.92 -0.76 -0.49
CA VAL A 73 10.35 -0.47 0.88
C VAL A 73 9.26 -0.87 1.88
N GLY A 74 8.01 -0.53 1.60
CA GLY A 74 6.87 -0.86 2.45
C GLY A 74 6.68 -2.37 2.65
N GLY A 75 6.73 -3.14 1.56
CA GLY A 75 6.65 -4.60 1.60
C GLY A 75 7.81 -5.23 2.37
N PHE A 76 9.04 -4.75 2.14
CA PHE A 76 10.22 -5.22 2.87
C PHE A 76 10.06 -5.03 4.40
N LEU A 77 9.61 -3.86 4.83
CA LEU A 77 9.40 -3.55 6.26
C LEU A 77 8.29 -4.40 6.88
N ALA A 78 7.20 -4.62 6.14
CA ALA A 78 6.09 -5.45 6.58
C ALA A 78 6.48 -6.92 6.76
N ASP A 79 7.19 -7.48 5.79
CA ASP A 79 7.56 -8.90 5.81
C ASP A 79 8.72 -9.19 6.77
N SER A 80 9.58 -8.21 7.05
CA SER A 80 10.79 -8.40 7.87
C SER A 80 10.61 -8.06 9.36
N TYR A 81 9.87 -7.00 9.70
CA TYR A 81 9.89 -6.44 11.06
C TYR A 81 8.50 -6.18 11.65
N ILE A 82 7.61 -5.53 10.89
CA ILE A 82 6.40 -4.90 11.46
C ILE A 82 5.19 -5.84 11.42
N GLY A 83 5.05 -6.63 10.36
CA GLY A 83 3.86 -7.42 10.06
C GLY A 83 2.80 -6.63 9.29
N ARG A 84 2.09 -7.31 8.40
CA ARG A 84 1.19 -6.72 7.39
C ARG A 84 0.13 -5.80 7.99
N PHE A 85 -0.61 -6.25 9.02
CA PHE A 85 -1.66 -5.44 9.65
C PHE A 85 -1.15 -4.11 10.22
N LYS A 86 -0.02 -4.14 10.94
CA LYS A 86 0.57 -2.93 11.54
C LYS A 86 1.14 -2.00 10.48
N THR A 87 1.73 -2.54 9.41
CA THR A 87 2.20 -1.72 8.29
C THR A 87 1.04 -1.04 7.59
N ILE A 88 -0.07 -1.73 7.31
CA ILE A 88 -1.27 -1.12 6.71
C ILE A 88 -1.78 0.01 7.59
N LEU A 89 -1.92 -0.21 8.89
CA LEU A 89 -2.40 0.81 9.83
C LEU A 89 -1.50 2.06 9.84
N LEU A 90 -0.17 1.87 9.97
CA LEU A 90 0.78 2.98 9.95
C LEU A 90 0.77 3.71 8.60
N ALA A 91 0.74 2.95 7.51
CA ALA A 91 0.68 3.46 6.15
C ALA A 91 -0.57 4.31 5.90
N SER A 92 -1.75 3.84 6.33
CA SER A 92 -3.01 4.58 6.21
C SER A 92 -3.01 5.86 7.06
N ILE A 93 -2.39 5.86 8.24
CA ILE A 93 -2.23 7.06 9.07
C ILE A 93 -1.32 8.08 8.37
N ILE A 94 -0.17 7.64 7.85
CA ILE A 94 0.77 8.51 7.10
C ILE A 94 0.07 9.08 5.85
N TYR A 95 -0.67 8.24 5.13
CA TYR A 95 -1.43 8.66 3.96
C TYR A 95 -2.49 9.71 4.31
N LEU A 96 -3.25 9.49 5.39
CA LEU A 96 -4.23 10.45 5.89
C LEU A 96 -3.57 11.78 6.30
N ILE A 97 -2.41 11.75 6.98
CA ILE A 97 -1.64 12.96 7.30
C ILE A 97 -1.25 13.69 6.02
N GLY A 98 -0.81 12.99 4.97
CA GLY A 98 -0.53 13.57 3.66
C GLY A 98 -1.73 14.31 3.08
N LEU A 99 -2.91 13.67 3.07
CA LEU A 99 -4.15 14.29 2.55
C LEU A 99 -4.62 15.50 3.38
N VAL A 100 -4.52 15.42 4.72
CA VAL A 100 -4.85 16.53 5.60
C VAL A 100 -3.88 17.69 5.35
N LEU A 101 -2.57 17.43 5.23
CA LEU A 101 -1.59 18.46 4.91
C LEU A 101 -1.81 19.07 3.52
N LEU A 102 -2.21 18.29 2.52
CA LEU A 102 -2.62 18.84 1.22
C LEU A 102 -3.82 19.78 1.38
N THR A 103 -4.84 19.35 2.12
CA THR A 103 -6.04 20.17 2.39
C THR A 103 -5.69 21.47 3.10
N VAL A 104 -4.82 21.41 4.13
CA VAL A 104 -4.34 22.59 4.86
C VAL A 104 -3.50 23.50 3.96
N ALA A 105 -2.62 22.93 3.13
CA ALA A 105 -1.80 23.68 2.19
C ALA A 105 -2.66 24.54 1.25
N VAL A 106 -3.77 23.98 0.76
CA VAL A 106 -4.63 24.71 -0.19
C VAL A 106 -5.59 25.69 0.50
N SER A 107 -6.08 25.35 1.70
CA SER A 107 -7.08 26.16 2.42
C SER A 107 -6.49 27.30 3.26
N ALA A 108 -5.39 27.06 3.96
CA ALA A 108 -4.90 27.97 5.02
C ALA A 108 -3.51 28.54 4.74
N VAL A 109 -2.71 27.91 3.87
CA VAL A 109 -1.33 28.36 3.62
C VAL A 109 -1.27 29.42 2.51
N PRO A 110 -0.62 30.58 2.76
CA PRO A 110 -0.39 31.60 1.74
C PRO A 110 0.45 31.09 0.57
N LEU A 111 0.21 31.65 -0.62
CA LEU A 111 0.83 31.21 -1.88
C LEU A 111 2.38 31.04 -1.84
N PRO A 112 3.16 31.93 -1.20
CA PRO A 112 4.63 31.80 -1.15
C PRO A 112 5.11 30.53 -0.45
N LEU A 113 4.42 30.10 0.61
CA LEU A 113 4.77 28.89 1.38
C LEU A 113 4.02 27.65 0.90
N ARG A 114 2.89 27.84 0.21
CA ARG A 114 2.02 26.76 -0.27
C ARG A 114 2.77 25.74 -1.12
N HIS A 115 3.67 26.19 -1.99
CA HIS A 115 4.46 25.31 -2.84
C HIS A 115 5.25 24.27 -2.02
N ILE A 116 5.97 24.73 -0.99
CA ILE A 116 6.81 23.86 -0.16
C ILE A 116 5.95 22.88 0.64
N VAL A 117 4.92 23.38 1.31
CA VAL A 117 4.03 22.55 2.14
C VAL A 117 3.29 21.52 1.28
N PHE A 118 2.85 21.90 0.08
CA PHE A 118 2.16 21.01 -0.84
C PHE A 118 3.05 19.86 -1.31
N PHE A 119 4.30 20.12 -1.71
CA PHE A 119 5.22 19.05 -2.11
C PHE A 119 5.62 18.15 -0.94
N ILE A 120 5.83 18.71 0.26
CA ILE A 120 6.07 17.89 1.46
C ILE A 120 4.89 16.95 1.70
N ALA A 121 3.66 17.47 1.66
CA ALA A 121 2.45 16.68 1.82
C ALA A 121 2.32 15.59 0.74
N LEU A 122 2.63 15.94 -0.51
CA LEU A 122 2.58 15.04 -1.66
C LEU A 122 3.56 13.86 -1.54
N TYR A 123 4.78 14.10 -1.03
CA TYR A 123 5.74 13.01 -0.78
C TYR A 123 5.43 12.21 0.49
N ILE A 124 4.86 12.82 1.53
CA ILE A 124 4.32 12.07 2.68
C ILE A 124 3.22 11.11 2.21
N LEU A 125 2.35 11.57 1.29
CA LEU A 125 1.32 10.74 0.67
C LEU A 125 1.92 9.50 -0.04
N SER A 126 2.99 9.68 -0.82
CA SER A 126 3.72 8.56 -1.48
C SER A 126 4.28 7.55 -0.48
N ILE A 127 4.79 8.01 0.67
CA ILE A 127 5.31 7.12 1.72
C ILE A 127 4.17 6.25 2.28
N GLY A 128 3.02 6.86 2.58
CA GLY A 128 1.83 6.15 3.03
C GLY A 128 1.34 5.12 2.00
N GLU A 129 1.31 5.50 0.73
CA GLU A 129 0.89 4.61 -0.37
C GLU A 129 1.80 3.38 -0.49
N GLY A 130 3.11 3.56 -0.30
CA GLY A 130 4.10 2.49 -0.38
C GLY A 130 3.91 1.39 0.66
N GLY A 131 3.55 1.75 1.89
CA GLY A 131 3.24 0.74 2.92
C GLY A 131 1.93 0.02 2.66
N HIS A 132 0.95 0.72 2.06
CA HIS A 132 -0.41 0.23 1.88
C HIS A 132 -0.51 -0.84 0.78
N LYS A 133 -0.11 -0.50 -0.45
CA LYS A 133 -0.26 -1.32 -1.66
C LYS A 133 0.16 -2.80 -1.52
N PRO A 134 1.41 -3.13 -1.15
CA PRO A 134 1.86 -4.52 -1.10
C PRO A 134 1.27 -5.29 0.08
N CYS A 135 0.96 -4.59 1.17
CA CYS A 135 0.53 -5.22 2.42
C CYS A 135 -0.96 -5.50 2.44
N VAL A 136 -1.78 -4.60 1.91
CA VAL A 136 -3.25 -4.74 1.92
C VAL A 136 -3.69 -5.94 1.10
N GLN A 137 -3.16 -6.11 -0.11
CA GLN A 137 -3.54 -7.22 -0.98
C GLN A 137 -3.11 -8.58 -0.40
N THR A 138 -1.91 -8.65 0.18
CA THR A 138 -1.41 -9.88 0.83
C THR A 138 -2.18 -10.18 2.12
N PHE A 139 -2.49 -9.17 2.93
CA PHE A 139 -3.31 -9.31 4.13
C PHE A 139 -4.75 -9.72 3.83
N ALA A 140 -5.33 -9.20 2.75
CA ALA A 140 -6.63 -9.61 2.25
C ALA A 140 -6.63 -11.09 1.83
N ALA A 141 -5.60 -11.51 1.10
CA ALA A 141 -5.40 -12.90 0.70
C ALA A 141 -5.30 -13.84 1.92
N ASP A 142 -4.65 -13.39 3.00
CA ASP A 142 -4.47 -14.15 4.24
C ASP A 142 -5.78 -14.42 4.99
N GLN A 143 -6.87 -13.73 4.65
CA GLN A 143 -8.17 -13.97 5.28
C GLN A 143 -8.79 -15.32 4.85
N PHE A 144 -8.28 -15.95 3.79
CA PHE A 144 -8.79 -17.21 3.26
C PHE A 144 -7.69 -18.30 3.34
N ASP A 145 -8.02 -19.46 3.92
CA ASP A 145 -7.12 -20.62 4.04
C ASP A 145 -7.09 -21.38 2.71
N GLU A 146 -5.91 -21.55 2.12
CA GLU A 146 -5.77 -22.25 0.83
C GLU A 146 -5.92 -23.77 0.96
N ASN A 147 -5.81 -24.32 2.17
CA ASN A 147 -5.96 -25.75 2.41
C ASN A 147 -7.43 -26.19 2.43
N ILE A 148 -8.36 -25.24 2.49
CA ILE A 148 -9.80 -25.50 2.52
C ILE A 148 -10.37 -25.17 1.13
N PRO A 149 -10.87 -26.16 0.36
CA PRO A 149 -11.35 -25.94 -1.01
C PRO A 149 -12.41 -24.83 -1.11
N GLN A 150 -13.31 -24.74 -0.13
CA GLN A 150 -14.35 -23.71 -0.07
C GLN A 150 -13.76 -22.30 0.11
N GLU A 151 -12.78 -22.11 1.01
CA GLU A 151 -12.13 -20.82 1.22
C GLU A 151 -11.25 -20.42 0.03
N LYS A 152 -10.63 -21.40 -0.65
CA LYS A 152 -9.88 -21.17 -1.89
C LYS A 152 -10.76 -20.62 -3.02
N THR A 153 -11.94 -21.19 -3.24
CA THR A 153 -12.90 -20.66 -4.24
C THR A 153 -13.43 -19.29 -3.82
N ALA A 154 -13.70 -19.09 -2.54
CA ALA A 154 -14.10 -17.80 -1.99
C ALA A 154 -13.04 -16.71 -2.22
N LYS A 155 -11.74 -17.03 -2.05
CA LYS A 155 -10.62 -16.14 -2.32
C LYS A 155 -10.59 -15.65 -3.78
N SER A 156 -10.87 -16.53 -4.74
CA SER A 156 -10.95 -16.13 -6.15
C SER A 156 -12.11 -15.16 -6.40
N SER A 157 -13.30 -15.47 -5.88
CA SER A 157 -14.46 -14.58 -5.96
C SER A 157 -14.20 -13.23 -5.26
N PHE A 158 -13.47 -13.24 -4.15
CA PHE A 158 -13.03 -12.05 -3.45
C PHE A 158 -12.17 -11.15 -4.33
N PHE A 159 -11.18 -11.68 -5.05
CA PHE A 159 -10.35 -10.86 -5.93
C PHE A 159 -11.11 -10.29 -7.13
N ASN A 160 -12.18 -10.96 -7.60
CA ASN A 160 -13.06 -10.39 -8.61
C ASN A 160 -13.78 -9.14 -8.08
N TRP A 161 -14.39 -9.24 -6.89
CA TRP A 161 -15.06 -8.10 -6.24
C TRP A 161 -14.10 -6.99 -5.83
N TRP A 162 -12.89 -7.36 -5.39
CA TRP A 162 -11.79 -6.42 -5.14
C TRP A 162 -11.50 -5.57 -6.37
N TYR A 163 -11.31 -6.22 -7.53
CA TYR A 163 -10.99 -5.53 -8.77
C TYR A 163 -12.13 -4.61 -9.23
N VAL A 164 -13.38 -5.09 -9.13
CA VAL A 164 -14.57 -4.25 -9.38
C VAL A 164 -14.56 -3.01 -8.49
N GLY A 165 -14.30 -3.20 -7.18
CA GLY A 165 -14.20 -2.10 -6.23
C GLY A 165 -13.13 -1.08 -6.60
N ILE A 166 -11.92 -1.53 -6.96
CA ILE A 166 -10.83 -0.65 -7.39
C ILE A 166 -11.23 0.18 -8.61
N VAL A 167 -11.81 -0.45 -9.62
CA VAL A 167 -12.21 0.23 -10.86
C VAL A 167 -13.32 1.23 -10.58
N CYS A 168 -14.36 0.83 -9.83
CA CYS A 168 -15.43 1.75 -9.43
C CYS A 168 -14.91 2.94 -8.62
N GLY A 169 -14.00 2.71 -7.66
CA GLY A 169 -13.37 3.77 -6.87
C GLY A 169 -12.55 4.73 -7.73
N ALA A 170 -11.74 4.20 -8.66
CA ALA A 170 -10.94 5.01 -9.58
C ALA A 170 -11.83 5.85 -10.51
N THR A 171 -12.87 5.25 -11.11
CA THR A 171 -13.81 5.96 -11.98
C THR A 171 -14.57 7.03 -11.21
N ALA A 172 -15.04 6.75 -10.00
CA ALA A 172 -15.70 7.74 -9.16
C ALA A 172 -14.77 8.92 -8.82
N ALA A 173 -13.49 8.67 -8.57
CA ALA A 173 -12.52 9.73 -8.32
C ALA A 173 -12.36 10.64 -9.55
N LEU A 174 -12.16 10.06 -10.74
CA LEU A 174 -11.99 10.83 -11.97
C LEU A 174 -13.23 11.65 -12.35
N LEU A 175 -14.43 11.17 -12.01
CA LEU A 175 -15.69 11.87 -12.34
C LEU A 175 -16.07 12.90 -11.28
N VAL A 176 -16.03 12.51 -10.00
CA VAL A 176 -16.58 13.33 -8.90
C VAL A 176 -15.50 14.24 -8.31
N VAL A 177 -14.32 13.70 -8.00
CA VAL A 177 -13.29 14.48 -7.30
C VAL A 177 -12.71 15.55 -8.21
N ILE A 178 -12.36 15.19 -9.45
CA ILE A 178 -11.84 16.15 -10.43
C ILE A 178 -12.87 17.27 -10.69
N TYR A 179 -14.15 16.92 -10.82
CA TYR A 179 -15.22 17.92 -10.95
C TYR A 179 -15.27 18.87 -9.75
N VAL A 180 -15.21 18.33 -8.53
CA VAL A 180 -15.21 19.15 -7.31
C VAL A 180 -13.97 20.05 -7.25
N GLU A 181 -12.79 19.54 -7.61
CA GLU A 181 -11.54 20.31 -7.60
C GLU A 181 -11.54 21.45 -8.61
N ASP A 182 -12.04 21.22 -9.82
CA ASP A 182 -12.04 22.21 -10.91
C ASP A 182 -13.14 23.28 -10.76
N TYR A 183 -14.33 22.90 -10.31
CA TYR A 183 -15.50 23.79 -10.33
C TYR A 183 -15.96 24.29 -8.96
N VAL A 184 -15.70 23.54 -7.88
CA VAL A 184 -16.16 23.90 -6.54
C VAL A 184 -15.01 24.46 -5.70
N GLY A 185 -13.88 23.76 -5.71
CA GLY A 185 -12.64 24.22 -5.10
C GLY A 185 -11.78 23.10 -4.53
N TRP A 186 -10.48 23.30 -4.67
CA TRP A 186 -9.42 22.39 -4.23
C TRP A 186 -9.44 22.02 -2.75
N SER A 187 -9.86 22.93 -1.86
CA SER A 187 -9.97 22.63 -0.43
C SER A 187 -11.02 21.57 -0.14
N LEU A 188 -12.16 21.60 -0.85
CA LEU A 188 -13.20 20.59 -0.72
C LEU A 188 -12.79 19.29 -1.43
N GLY A 189 -12.12 19.38 -2.59
CA GLY A 189 -11.57 18.23 -3.30
C GLY A 189 -10.59 17.41 -2.47
N PHE A 190 -9.53 18.01 -1.93
CA PHE A 190 -8.61 17.27 -1.05
C PHE A 190 -9.24 16.88 0.29
N GLY A 191 -10.12 17.73 0.83
CA GLY A 191 -10.82 17.45 2.08
C GLY A 191 -11.72 16.21 2.00
N MET A 192 -12.47 16.03 0.91
CA MET A 192 -13.31 14.85 0.73
C MET A 192 -12.49 13.55 0.61
N LEU A 193 -11.30 13.61 0.01
CA LEU A 193 -10.39 12.47 -0.03
C LEU A 193 -9.91 12.10 1.38
N ALA A 194 -9.54 13.10 2.19
CA ALA A 194 -9.12 12.88 3.58
C ALA A 194 -10.25 12.24 4.41
N VAL A 195 -11.49 12.73 4.26
CA VAL A 195 -12.66 12.16 4.94
C VAL A 195 -12.92 10.72 4.50
N ALA A 196 -12.85 10.43 3.20
CA ALA A 196 -13.05 9.07 2.67
C ALA A 196 -12.04 8.08 3.25
N VAL A 197 -10.75 8.44 3.28
CA VAL A 197 -9.69 7.59 3.86
C VAL A 197 -9.84 7.47 5.37
N ALA A 198 -10.19 8.54 6.08
CA ALA A 198 -10.43 8.49 7.52
C ALA A 198 -11.60 7.56 7.86
N ALA A 199 -12.71 7.65 7.13
CA ALA A 199 -13.86 6.77 7.30
C ALA A 199 -13.47 5.30 7.04
N ALA A 200 -12.73 5.05 5.96
CA ALA A 200 -12.28 3.70 5.63
C ALA A 200 -11.30 3.13 6.67
N LEU A 201 -10.42 3.96 7.24
CA LEU A 201 -9.54 3.57 8.33
C LEU A 201 -10.33 3.19 9.60
N LEU A 202 -11.39 3.92 9.93
CA LEU A 202 -12.27 3.55 11.04
C LEU A 202 -12.98 2.21 10.79
N VAL A 203 -13.46 1.99 9.57
CA VAL A 203 -14.05 0.72 9.14
C VAL A 203 -13.02 -0.42 9.22
N PHE A 204 -11.78 -0.19 8.83
CA PHE A 204 -10.69 -1.16 8.97
C PHE A 204 -10.46 -1.55 10.44
N LEU A 205 -10.41 -0.55 11.32
CA LEU A 205 -10.19 -0.74 12.75
C LEU A 205 -11.37 -1.45 13.42
N ALA A 206 -12.60 -1.19 12.99
CA ALA A 206 -13.78 -1.91 13.46
C ALA A 206 -13.70 -3.42 13.14
N GLY A 207 -13.13 -3.79 11.99
CA GLY A 207 -12.87 -5.20 11.63
C GLY A 207 -11.72 -5.87 12.38
N SER A 208 -10.96 -5.13 13.20
CA SER A 208 -9.67 -5.58 13.76
C SER A 208 -9.73 -6.88 14.59
N GLY A 209 -10.85 -7.13 15.28
CA GLY A 209 -11.06 -8.34 16.07
C GLY A 209 -11.31 -9.62 15.25
N GLY A 210 -11.74 -9.47 13.99
CA GLY A 210 -12.09 -10.58 13.09
C GLY A 210 -10.98 -11.02 12.14
N TYR A 211 -9.89 -10.25 12.03
CA TYR A 211 -8.83 -10.54 11.05
C TYR A 211 -7.97 -11.75 11.43
N ARG A 212 -7.64 -12.56 10.43
CA ARG A 212 -6.56 -13.55 10.50
C ARG A 212 -5.22 -12.83 10.29
N ARG A 213 -4.36 -12.84 11.31
CA ARG A 213 -3.05 -12.16 11.28
C ARG A 213 -1.94 -13.20 11.21
N GLN A 214 -1.15 -13.17 10.15
CA GLN A 214 0.04 -14.01 10.03
C GLN A 214 1.26 -13.31 10.65
N ALA A 215 2.16 -14.09 11.26
CA ALA A 215 3.44 -13.57 11.73
C ALA A 215 4.36 -13.24 10.54
N PRO A 216 5.30 -12.29 10.68
CA PRO A 216 6.27 -11.98 9.62
C PRO A 216 7.11 -13.23 9.29
N VAL A 217 7.16 -13.61 8.01
CA VAL A 217 7.86 -14.81 7.52
C VAL A 217 9.30 -14.48 7.06
N GLY A 218 9.66 -13.19 7.05
CA GLY A 218 10.91 -12.66 6.53
C GLY A 218 10.83 -12.28 5.05
N SER A 219 11.56 -11.25 4.63
CA SER A 219 11.49 -10.76 3.25
C SER A 219 12.37 -11.57 2.27
N PRO A 220 11.87 -11.96 1.08
CA PRO A 220 12.68 -12.59 0.03
C PRO A 220 13.90 -11.75 -0.40
N PHE A 221 13.84 -10.42 -0.26
CA PHE A 221 14.96 -9.53 -0.59
C PHE A 221 16.20 -9.80 0.27
N THR A 222 16.03 -10.22 1.53
CA THR A 222 17.19 -10.56 2.38
C THR A 222 17.90 -11.80 1.84
N ARG A 223 17.16 -12.79 1.33
CA ARG A 223 17.74 -14.01 0.72
C ARG A 223 18.48 -13.67 -0.57
N VAL A 224 17.90 -12.83 -1.43
CA VAL A 224 18.57 -12.38 -2.66
C VAL A 224 19.85 -11.62 -2.33
N ALA A 225 19.81 -10.69 -1.37
CA ALA A 225 20.98 -9.95 -0.92
C ALA A 225 22.07 -10.88 -0.35
N GLN A 226 21.68 -11.88 0.45
CA GLN A 226 22.61 -12.90 0.98
C GLN A 226 23.28 -13.68 -0.16
N VAL A 227 22.54 -14.07 -1.20
CA VAL A 227 23.10 -14.78 -2.36
C VAL A 227 24.06 -13.89 -3.15
N VAL A 228 23.72 -12.62 -3.40
CA VAL A 228 24.60 -11.67 -4.10
C VAL A 228 25.88 -11.42 -3.30
N VAL A 229 25.78 -11.22 -1.99
CA VAL A 229 26.92 -11.03 -1.10
C VAL A 229 27.79 -12.28 -1.04
N ALA A 230 27.18 -13.46 -0.91
CA ALA A 230 27.89 -14.74 -0.88
C ALA A 230 28.61 -15.02 -2.21
N ALA A 231 27.96 -14.77 -3.34
CA ALA A 231 28.55 -14.91 -4.68
C ALA A 231 29.71 -13.94 -4.89
N SER A 232 29.54 -12.67 -4.49
CA SER A 232 30.60 -11.66 -4.59
C SER A 232 31.81 -12.00 -3.73
N ARG A 233 31.59 -12.50 -2.50
CA ARG A 233 32.68 -12.97 -1.61
C ARG A 233 33.39 -14.19 -2.14
N LYS A 234 32.68 -15.13 -2.77
CA LYS A 234 33.26 -16.35 -3.36
C LYS A 234 33.97 -16.11 -4.71
N ARG A 235 33.77 -14.94 -5.33
CA ARG A 235 34.34 -14.60 -6.65
C ARG A 235 35.86 -14.43 -6.65
N GLY A 236 36.47 -14.19 -5.48
CA GLY A 236 37.92 -14.01 -5.33
C GLY A 236 38.68 -15.25 -4.85
N LEU A 237 38.00 -16.39 -4.65
CA LEU A 237 38.64 -17.63 -4.21
C LEU A 237 39.17 -18.42 -5.42
N SER A 238 40.47 -18.72 -5.44
CA SER A 238 41.11 -19.54 -6.47
C SER A 238 40.71 -21.03 -6.30
N GLU A 239 40.50 -21.75 -7.41
CA GLU A 239 39.99 -23.14 -7.49
C GLU A 239 40.74 -24.19 -6.64
N ARG A 240 41.94 -23.88 -6.11
CA ARG A 240 42.71 -24.83 -5.29
C ARG A 240 42.08 -25.12 -3.92
N GLU A 241 41.20 -24.27 -3.42
CA GLU A 241 40.56 -24.43 -2.09
C GLU A 241 39.09 -24.91 -2.15
N GLY A 242 38.51 -25.01 -3.35
CA GLY A 242 37.11 -25.44 -3.54
C GLY A 242 36.88 -26.95 -3.43
N ARG A 243 37.95 -27.75 -3.51
CA ARG A 243 37.86 -29.22 -3.48
C ARG A 243 37.66 -29.79 -2.06
N GLY A 244 37.95 -29.02 -1.01
CA GLY A 244 37.74 -29.44 0.39
C GLY A 244 36.32 -29.21 0.92
N VAL A 245 35.55 -28.29 0.31
CA VAL A 245 34.23 -27.89 0.83
C VAL A 245 33.10 -28.77 0.27
N CYS A 246 33.21 -29.28 -0.97
CA CYS A 246 32.22 -30.21 -1.52
C CYS A 246 32.18 -31.57 -0.82
N VAL A 247 33.24 -31.97 -0.10
CA VAL A 247 33.30 -33.28 0.59
C VAL A 247 32.64 -33.23 1.98
N MET A 248 32.37 -32.04 2.52
CA MET A 248 31.83 -31.88 3.89
C MET A 248 30.31 -31.65 3.93
N MET A 249 29.63 -31.66 2.77
CA MET A 249 28.18 -31.48 2.65
C MET A 249 27.44 -32.69 2.04
N MET A 250 28.13 -33.83 1.87
CA MET A 250 27.51 -35.16 1.74
C MET A 250 27.59 -35.87 3.08
#